data_AF-A0A956DVM9-F1
#
_entry.id   AF-A0A956DVM9-F1
#
_cell.length_a   1.000
_cell.length_b   1.000
_cell.length_c   1.000
_cell.angle_alpha   90.00
_cell.angle_beta   90.00
_cell.angle_gamma   90.00
#
_symmetry.space_group_name_H-M   'P 1'
#
loop_
_entity.id
_entity.type
_entity.pdbx_description
1 polymer ?
#
loop_
_entity_poly.entity_id
_entity_poly.type
_entity_poly.pdbx_seq_one_letter_code
_entity_poly.pdbx_strand_id
1 'polypeptide(L)'
;MKALKIIGMVLGGLVLCVVGFFGWFYVTKVMAPEPEAVCSHTLGLMKDQLTKDTSAKLGDPALAKDLVDKQLADFEKTCVQDAARQQDFNAVAYAEEAKCTVAADSMSDLRACSKR
;
A
#
# COMPACT_ATOMS: atom_id res chain seq x y z
N MET A 1 -5.99 -28.80 46.24
CA MET A 1 -5.46 -27.41 46.18
C MET A 1 -4.56 -27.12 44.97
N LYS A 2 -3.76 -28.08 44.45
CA LYS A 2 -2.88 -27.85 43.29
C LYS A 2 -3.63 -27.71 41.94
N ALA A 3 -4.70 -28.46 41.73
CA ALA A 3 -5.47 -28.46 40.48
C ALA A 3 -6.15 -27.11 40.16
N LEU A 4 -6.70 -26.41 41.17
CA LEU A 4 -7.34 -25.10 41.00
C LEU A 4 -6.35 -24.01 40.54
N LYS A 5 -5.08 -24.10 40.97
CA LYS A 5 -4.02 -23.18 40.54
C LYS A 5 -3.64 -23.37 39.07
N ILE A 6 -3.59 -24.62 38.62
CA ILE A 6 -3.24 -24.96 37.24
C ILE A 6 -4.34 -24.50 36.28
N ILE A 7 -5.61 -24.74 36.63
CA ILE A 7 -6.76 -24.32 35.81
C ILE A 7 -6.80 -22.80 35.66
N GLY A 8 -6.57 -22.05 36.74
CA GLY A 8 -6.50 -20.58 36.69
C GLY A 8 -5.37 -20.06 35.81
N MET A 9 -4.21 -20.73 35.81
CA MET A 9 -3.06 -20.35 34.98
C MET A 9 -3.30 -20.61 33.50
N VAL A 10 -3.94 -21.73 33.16
CA VAL A 10 -4.28 -22.09 31.77
C VAL A 10 -5.34 -21.13 31.21
N LEU A 11 -6.39 -20.83 31.98
CA LEU A 11 -7.41 -19.85 31.59
C LEU A 11 -6.84 -18.44 31.44
N GLY A 12 -6.00 -17.99 32.37
CA GLY A 12 -5.34 -16.68 32.27
C GLY A 12 -4.40 -16.57 31.08
N GLY A 13 -3.64 -17.62 30.79
CA GLY A 13 -2.78 -17.71 29.61
C GLY A 13 -3.58 -17.69 28.31
N LEU A 14 -4.70 -18.43 28.25
CA LEU A 14 -5.57 -18.45 27.08
C LEU A 14 -6.13 -17.06 26.76
N VAL A 15 -6.59 -16.32 27.77
CA VAL A 15 -7.11 -14.96 27.59
C VAL A 15 -6.01 -14.01 27.10
N LEU A 16 -4.80 -14.09 27.66
CA LEU A 16 -3.67 -13.28 27.18
C LEU A 16 -3.28 -13.62 25.74
N CYS A 17 -3.30 -14.90 25.36
CA CYS A 17 -3.06 -15.32 23.99
C CYS A 17 -4.13 -14.77 23.03
N VAL A 18 -5.40 -14.82 23.41
CA VAL A 18 -6.50 -14.29 22.58
C VAL A 18 -6.36 -12.77 22.42
N VAL A 19 -6.14 -12.03 23.51
CA VAL A 19 -5.97 -10.56 23.47
C VAL A 19 -4.72 -10.17 22.67
N GLY A 20 -3.61 -10.89 22.84
CA GLY A 20 -2.39 -10.67 22.06
C GLY A 20 -2.57 -10.94 20.57
N PHE A 21 -3.27 -12.02 20.21
CA PHE A 21 -3.53 -12.37 18.82
C PHE A 21 -4.49 -11.39 18.14
N PHE A 22 -5.55 -10.97 18.82
CA PHE A 22 -6.46 -9.94 18.31
C PHE A 22 -5.78 -8.58 18.22
N GLY A 23 -4.99 -8.18 19.22
CA GLY A 23 -4.20 -6.94 19.18
C GLY A 23 -3.24 -6.92 17.99
N TRP A 24 -2.49 -8.00 17.78
CA TRP A 24 -1.60 -8.15 16.62
C TRP A 24 -2.35 -8.11 15.28
N PHE A 25 -3.50 -8.78 15.19
CA PHE A 25 -4.33 -8.81 13.98
C PHE A 25 -4.92 -7.42 13.65
N TYR A 26 -5.33 -6.66 14.66
CA TYR A 26 -5.80 -5.28 14.47
C TYR A 26 -4.67 -4.36 13.99
N VAL A 27 -3.48 -4.45 14.59
CA VAL A 27 -2.34 -3.63 14.20
C VAL A 27 -1.93 -3.93 12.75
N THR A 28 -1.85 -5.19 12.35
CA THR A 28 -1.50 -5.57 10.96
C THR A 28 -2.54 -5.14 9.93
N LYS A 29 -3.82 -5.08 10.29
CA LYS A 29 -4.88 -4.56 9.40
C LYS A 29 -4.85 -3.04 9.26
N VAL A 30 -4.41 -2.31 10.28
CA VAL A 30 -4.40 -0.84 10.28
C VAL A 30 -3.06 -0.27 9.78
N MET A 31 -2.00 -1.08 9.76
CA MET A 31 -0.70 -0.65 9.22
C MET A 31 -0.84 -0.36 7.72
N ALA A 32 -0.88 0.93 7.37
CA ALA A 32 -0.86 1.41 6.00
C ALA A 32 0.55 1.19 5.41
N PRO A 33 0.68 0.83 4.13
CA PRO A 33 1.97 0.88 3.46
C PRO A 33 2.46 2.33 3.37
N GLU A 34 3.78 2.51 3.34
CA GLU A 34 4.37 3.85 3.27
C GLU A 34 3.95 4.56 1.96
N PRO A 35 3.72 5.88 2.01
CA PRO A 35 3.29 6.66 0.85
C PRO A 35 4.28 6.56 -0.32
N GLU A 36 5.58 6.44 -0.02
CA GLU A 36 6.62 6.21 -1.03
C GLU A 36 6.43 4.89 -1.78
N ALA A 37 6.04 3.82 -1.08
CA ALA A 37 5.80 2.51 -1.70
C ALA A 37 4.57 2.53 -2.62
N VAL A 38 3.51 3.24 -2.24
CA VAL A 38 2.29 3.38 -3.03
C VAL A 38 2.56 4.17 -4.31
N CYS A 39 3.28 5.29 -4.18
CA CYS A 39 3.61 6.17 -5.29
C CYS A 39 4.62 5.53 -6.25
N SER A 40 5.69 4.92 -5.75
CA SER A 40 6.64 4.21 -6.61
C SER A 40 6.00 3.06 -7.39
N HIS A 41 5.04 2.34 -6.78
CA HIS A 41 4.32 1.27 -7.46
C HIS A 41 3.42 1.77 -8.60
N THR A 42 2.61 2.79 -8.32
CA THR A 42 1.75 3.42 -9.34
C THR A 42 2.55 4.05 -10.46
N LEU A 43 3.66 4.72 -10.12
CA LEU A 43 4.56 5.30 -11.11
C LEU A 43 5.27 4.24 -11.93
N GLY A 44 5.63 3.10 -11.35
CA GLY A 44 6.15 1.96 -12.10
C GLY A 44 5.18 1.49 -13.17
N LEU A 45 3.91 1.27 -12.80
CA LEU A 45 2.87 0.85 -13.74
C LEU A 45 2.56 1.91 -14.80
N MET A 46 2.53 3.19 -14.41
CA MET A 46 2.38 4.30 -15.36
C MET A 46 3.57 4.39 -16.32
N LYS A 47 4.79 4.25 -15.81
CA LYS A 47 6.02 4.30 -16.61
C LYS A 47 6.02 3.21 -17.66
N ASP A 48 5.68 1.98 -17.29
CA ASP A 48 5.60 0.86 -18.22
C ASP A 48 4.56 1.09 -19.33
N GLN A 49 3.40 1.65 -18.98
CA GLN A 49 2.34 1.99 -19.94
C GLN A 49 2.76 3.16 -20.85
N LEU A 50 3.19 4.28 -20.28
CA LEU A 50 3.61 5.45 -21.04
C LEU A 50 4.81 5.14 -21.93
N THR A 51 5.77 4.33 -21.47
CA THR A 51 6.92 3.95 -22.30
C THR A 51 6.47 3.10 -23.49
N LYS A 52 5.52 2.17 -23.30
CA LYS A 52 4.94 1.37 -24.39
C LYS A 52 4.17 2.23 -25.40
N ASP A 53 3.29 3.11 -24.92
CA ASP A 53 2.49 3.99 -25.79
C ASP A 53 3.36 5.03 -26.52
N THR A 54 4.35 5.59 -25.84
CA THR A 54 5.25 6.61 -26.37
C THR A 54 6.26 6.01 -27.34
N SER A 55 6.82 4.82 -27.05
CA SER A 55 7.69 4.11 -28.00
C SER A 55 6.95 3.66 -29.26
N ALA A 56 5.69 3.26 -29.15
CA ALA A 56 4.85 2.93 -30.30
C ALA A 56 4.57 4.16 -31.20
N LYS A 57 4.51 5.36 -30.62
CA LYS A 57 4.27 6.62 -31.37
C LYS A 57 5.52 7.29 -31.91
N LEU A 58 6.60 7.32 -31.13
CA LEU A 58 7.84 8.01 -31.51
C LEU A 58 8.84 7.11 -32.25
N GLY A 59 8.67 5.79 -32.22
CA GLY A 59 9.58 4.83 -32.85
C GLY A 59 10.95 4.71 -32.16
N ASP A 60 11.24 5.58 -31.19
CA ASP A 60 12.53 5.64 -30.50
C ASP A 60 12.34 5.42 -28.97
N PRO A 61 12.72 4.25 -28.43
CA PRO A 61 12.44 3.89 -27.04
C PRO A 61 13.31 4.64 -26.03
N ALA A 62 14.49 5.15 -26.44
CA ALA A 62 15.38 5.89 -25.57
C ALA A 62 14.83 7.28 -25.25
N LEU A 63 14.29 7.96 -26.27
CA LEU A 63 13.69 9.29 -26.11
C LEU A 63 12.38 9.23 -25.31
N ALA A 64 11.58 8.19 -25.53
CA ALA A 64 10.36 7.93 -24.76
C ALA A 64 10.65 7.78 -23.27
N LYS A 65 11.70 7.04 -22.91
CA LYS A 65 12.08 6.79 -21.53
C LYS A 65 12.52 8.06 -20.80
N ASP A 66 13.34 8.91 -21.45
CA ASP A 66 13.85 10.15 -20.84
C ASP A 66 12.73 11.18 -20.56
N LEU A 67 11.78 11.32 -21.49
CA LEU A 67 10.60 12.17 -21.34
C LEU A 67 9.69 11.68 -20.20
N VAL A 68 9.46 10.37 -20.13
CA VAL A 68 8.65 9.77 -19.07
C VAL A 68 9.33 9.90 -17.72
N ASP A 69 10.62 9.59 -17.61
CA ASP A 69 11.38 9.69 -16.35
C ASP A 69 11.34 11.11 -15.76
N LYS A 70 11.48 12.15 -16.60
CA LYS A 70 11.38 13.54 -16.14
C LYS A 70 10.00 13.89 -15.59
N GLN A 71 8.93 13.51 -16.30
CA GLN A 71 7.56 13.77 -15.88
C GLN A 71 7.22 13.00 -14.59
N LEU A 72 7.76 11.78 -14.46
CA LEU A 72 7.51 10.89 -13.34
C LEU A 72 8.14 11.40 -12.03
N ALA A 73 9.35 11.96 -12.11
CA ALA A 73 10.09 12.45 -10.95
C ALA A 73 9.38 13.63 -10.25
N ASP A 74 8.72 14.52 -11.02
CA ASP A 74 7.91 15.58 -10.45
C ASP A 74 6.61 15.04 -9.86
N PHE A 75 6.00 14.04 -10.52
CA PHE A 75 4.77 13.41 -10.04
C PHE A 75 4.98 12.62 -8.75
N GLU A 76 6.14 12.00 -8.57
CA GLU A 76 6.51 11.25 -7.35
C GLU A 76 6.49 12.14 -6.12
N LYS A 77 7.10 13.32 -6.18
CA LYS A 77 7.14 14.24 -5.04
C LYS A 77 5.74 14.70 -4.63
N THR A 78 4.90 15.04 -5.60
CA THR A 78 3.52 15.45 -5.34
C THR A 78 2.70 14.29 -4.79
N CYS A 79 2.86 13.09 -5.37
CA CYS A 79 2.17 11.89 -4.91
C CYS A 79 2.50 11.56 -3.45
N VAL A 80 3.79 11.53 -3.08
CA VAL A 80 4.21 11.23 -1.71
C VAL A 80 3.66 12.25 -0.73
N GLN A 81 3.65 13.53 -1.10
CA GLN A 81 3.13 14.60 -0.25
C GLN A 81 1.61 14.48 -0.04
N ASP A 82 0.85 14.19 -1.09
CA ASP A 82 -0.60 14.01 -1.00
C ASP A 82 -0.97 12.74 -0.25
N ALA A 83 -0.25 11.64 -0.48
CA ALA A 83 -0.44 10.38 0.22
C ALA A 83 -0.12 10.50 1.72
N ALA A 84 0.97 11.18 2.09
CA ALA A 84 1.30 11.49 3.48
C ALA A 84 0.20 12.33 4.15
N ARG A 85 -0.34 13.33 3.43
CA ARG A 85 -1.46 14.14 3.91
C ARG A 85 -2.71 13.28 4.14
N GLN A 86 -3.09 12.42 3.20
CA GLN A 86 -4.26 11.54 3.37
C GLN A 86 -4.10 10.55 4.52
N GLN A 87 -2.89 10.03 4.73
CA GLN A 87 -2.57 9.17 5.85
C GLN A 87 -2.83 9.85 7.20
N ASP A 88 -2.53 11.14 7.33
CA ASP A 88 -2.78 11.92 8.56
C ASP A 88 -4.27 12.23 8.79
N PHE A 89 -5.05 12.44 7.72
CA PHE A 89 -6.48 12.80 7.83
C PHE A 89 -7.40 11.58 7.96
N ASN A 90 -7.10 10.47 7.29
CA ASN A 90 -7.93 9.27 7.31
C ASN A 90 -7.10 8.01 7.09
N ALA A 91 -6.30 7.65 8.10
CA ALA A 91 -5.39 6.50 8.06
C ALA A 91 -6.08 5.18 7.68
N VAL A 92 -7.35 4.98 8.05
CA VAL A 92 -8.08 3.72 7.76
C VAL A 92 -8.48 3.64 6.29
N ALA A 93 -9.09 4.70 5.74
CA ALA A 93 -9.44 4.72 4.31
C ALA A 93 -8.18 4.69 3.44
N TYR A 94 -7.17 5.48 3.81
CA TYR A 94 -5.87 5.48 3.15
C TYR A 94 -5.22 4.09 3.19
N ALA A 95 -5.21 3.41 4.34
CA ALA A 95 -4.65 2.05 4.43
C ALA A 95 -5.36 1.07 3.50
N GLU A 96 -6.68 1.18 3.32
CA GLU A 96 -7.44 0.28 2.46
C GLU A 96 -7.17 0.54 0.98
N GLU A 97 -7.23 1.81 0.56
CA GLU A 97 -6.92 2.24 -0.80
C GLU A 97 -5.45 1.93 -1.15
N ALA A 98 -4.52 2.26 -0.27
CA ALA A 98 -3.10 2.04 -0.47
C ALA A 98 -2.75 0.54 -0.56
N LYS A 99 -3.38 -0.33 0.25
CA LYS A 99 -3.22 -1.79 0.13
C LYS A 99 -3.72 -2.32 -1.19
N CYS A 100 -4.86 -1.81 -1.66
CA CYS A 100 -5.37 -2.16 -2.98
C CYS A 100 -4.40 -1.70 -4.09
N THR A 101 -3.86 -0.49 -3.96
CA THR A 101 -2.97 0.14 -4.94
C THR A 101 -1.64 -0.59 -5.07
N VAL A 102 -1.07 -1.06 -3.96
CA VAL A 102 0.17 -1.86 -3.95
C VAL A 102 -0.08 -3.30 -4.43
N ALA A 103 -1.30 -3.82 -4.27
CA ALA A 103 -1.68 -5.15 -4.76
C ALA A 103 -2.15 -5.17 -6.22
N ALA A 104 -2.27 -4.02 -6.87
CA ALA A 104 -2.82 -3.91 -8.21
C ALA A 104 -1.74 -4.21 -9.28
N ASP A 105 -1.87 -5.28 -10.05
CA ASP A 105 -0.88 -5.63 -11.08
C ASP A 105 -1.03 -4.82 -12.38
N SER A 106 -2.09 -4.03 -12.51
CA SER A 106 -2.41 -3.30 -13.75
C SER A 106 -3.06 -1.94 -13.51
N MET A 107 -3.00 -1.06 -14.51
CA MET A 107 -3.70 0.24 -14.49
C MET A 107 -5.22 0.10 -14.38
N SER A 108 -5.79 -1.02 -14.86
CA SER A 108 -7.21 -1.36 -14.67
C SER A 108 -7.53 -1.66 -13.22
N ASP A 109 -6.67 -2.40 -12.53
CA ASP A 109 -6.85 -2.76 -11.12
C ASP A 109 -6.68 -1.53 -10.23
N LEU A 110 -5.71 -0.67 -10.54
CA LEU A 110 -5.54 0.63 -9.89
C LEU A 110 -6.80 1.50 -9.97
N ARG A 111 -7.47 1.54 -11.12
CA ARG A 111 -8.75 2.27 -11.28
C ARG A 111 -9.90 1.62 -10.53
N ALA A 112 -9.86 0.31 -10.33
CA ALA A 112 -10.84 -0.39 -9.52
C ALA A 112 -10.65 -0.09 -8.01
N CYS A 113 -9.41 0.17 -7.59
CA CYS A 113 -9.10 0.55 -6.20
C CYS A 113 -9.68 1.91 -5.80
N SER A 114 -9.66 2.92 -6.68
CA SER A 114 -10.21 4.26 -6.37
C SER A 114 -11.75 4.33 -6.32
N LYS A 115 -12.45 3.21 -6.57
CA LYS A 115 -13.92 3.12 -6.58
C LYS A 115 -14.50 2.38 -5.36
N ARG A 116 -13.65 1.86 -4.48
CA ARG A 116 -14.07 1.26 -3.21
C ARG A 116 -14.23 2.34 -2.15
#